data_AF-A0AAD3QVA5-F1
#
_entry.id   AF-A0AAD3QVA5-F1
#
_cell.length_a   1.000
_cell.length_b   1.000
_cell.length_c   1.000
_cell.angle_alpha   90.00
_cell.angle_beta   90.00
_cell.angle_gamma   90.00
#
_symmetry.space_group_name_H-M   'P 1'
#
loop_
_entity.id
_entity.type
_entity.pdbx_description
1 polymer ?
#
loop_
_entity_poly.entity_id
_entity_poly.type
_entity_poly.pdbx_seq_one_letter_code
_entity_poly.pdbx_strand_id
1 'polypeptide(L)'
;MPGASGVNVEGSCEALCRTLVSQNGLQRETADISQSVLYTSLMGLLLVTDNEKEEVSIGSGRVGLRNIGNTCFLNAVVQCLSHTRGLRDYCLLKSYRQEKFSKEDAKLMEAFSQVLSGLWDVNEGDTVVNPRQFYSIFKEAVPYFSGYSQQDAQEFLRFLLDKLHTEINRRPYVRRTGKEPEQKYARFRLSEEAVAMWKKHLERDDSRIVDLFSGQLRSSLHCSVCSHYSNTFDVFCDLSLPIPKRSSGGEVTLRECLDLFSQEEKLDKENSPMCERCNRRTECTKRLSIQRFPQVIVIHLNRFTTSRWSISKSTVYVSFPLTNLDLGPYGPVDCGPVLYDLYAICNHAGTVNMGHYTACCSDENGWCFYNDSSVTPVSENQLQTNQAYVLFYRRSNSTATSVRKRRKADTETPSGMAAIRKKLVIVGDGACGKTCLLIVFSKDQFPEVYVPTVFENYVADIEVDGKQVELALWDTAGQEDYDRLRPLSYPDTDVILMCFSVDSPDSLENIPEKWTPEVKHFCPNVPIILVGNKKDLRNDEHTRRELAKMKQEPVKSEEGRDMANRIGANNYQECSAKTKDGVREVFEMATRAALQAKKRGKKSGCLLL
;
A
#
# COMPACT_ATOMS: atom_id res chain seq x y z
N MET A 1 -23.03 -7.54 39.23
CA MET A 1 -22.74 -6.30 39.98
C MET A 1 -22.87 -6.59 41.47
N PRO A 2 -22.08 -6.00 42.37
CA PRO A 2 -20.96 -5.05 42.18
C PRO A 2 -19.62 -5.69 42.61
N GLY A 3 -18.42 -5.19 42.36
CA GLY A 3 -17.91 -3.99 41.70
C GLY A 3 -16.41 -3.94 42.01
N ALA A 4 -15.54 -4.07 40.99
CA ALA A 4 -14.09 -3.97 41.14
C ALA A 4 -13.66 -2.57 40.73
N SER A 5 -13.36 -1.73 41.72
CA SER A 5 -12.79 -0.40 41.59
C SER A 5 -11.31 -0.49 41.18
N GLY A 6 -10.94 0.29 40.16
CA GLY A 6 -9.57 0.38 39.66
C GLY A 6 -8.55 0.83 40.70
N VAL A 7 -7.39 0.19 40.68
CA VAL A 7 -6.20 0.63 41.42
C VAL A 7 -5.59 1.79 40.65
N ASN A 8 -5.66 2.98 41.26
CA ASN A 8 -5.18 4.23 40.69
C ASN A 8 -3.65 4.31 40.84
N VAL A 9 -2.91 4.05 39.75
CA VAL A 9 -1.43 3.95 39.74
C VAL A 9 -0.75 5.31 40.03
N GLU A 10 -1.44 6.44 39.79
CA GLU A 10 -0.91 7.78 40.13
C GLU A 10 -0.82 8.03 41.65
N GLY A 11 -1.65 7.36 42.46
CA GLY A 11 -1.62 7.51 43.92
C GLY A 11 -0.44 6.81 44.59
N SER A 12 0.16 5.82 43.93
CA SER A 12 1.25 5.01 44.49
C SER A 12 2.59 5.77 44.53
N CYS A 13 2.88 6.59 43.51
CA CYS A 13 4.11 7.38 43.46
C CYS A 13 4.12 8.55 44.47
N GLU A 14 2.99 9.24 44.66
CA GLU A 14 2.90 10.28 45.69
C GLU A 14 2.97 9.70 47.11
N ALA A 15 2.39 8.52 47.34
CA ALA A 15 2.47 7.82 48.61
C ALA A 15 3.91 7.35 48.90
N LEU A 16 4.63 6.83 47.89
CA LEU A 16 6.04 6.45 48.03
C LEU A 16 6.94 7.67 48.34
N CYS A 17 6.72 8.79 47.64
CA CYS A 17 7.45 10.04 47.89
C CYS A 17 7.19 10.60 49.29
N ARG A 18 5.95 10.54 49.80
CA ARG A 18 5.63 11.00 51.16
C ARG A 18 6.21 10.10 52.25
N THR A 19 6.26 8.78 52.02
CA THR A 19 6.87 7.82 52.97
C THR A 19 8.40 7.93 53.01
N LEU A 20 9.05 8.18 51.86
CA LEU A 20 10.50 8.38 51.80
C LEU A 20 10.94 9.70 52.44
N VAL A 21 10.09 10.74 52.41
CA VAL A 21 10.33 12.01 53.09
C VAL A 21 10.06 11.93 54.60
N SER A 22 9.18 11.03 55.07
CA SER A 22 8.85 10.89 56.49
C SER A 22 9.79 9.96 57.27
N GLN A 23 10.48 9.03 56.61
CA GLN A 23 11.36 8.05 57.27
C GLN A 23 12.83 8.50 57.44
N ASN A 24 13.28 9.52 56.72
CA ASN A 24 14.61 10.10 56.92
C ASN A 24 14.47 11.48 57.57
N GLY A 25 14.72 11.55 58.88
CA GLY A 25 14.80 12.79 59.65
C GLY A 25 15.97 13.68 59.23
N LEU A 26 15.91 14.23 58.02
CA LEU A 26 16.81 15.25 57.52
C LEU A 26 16.17 16.61 57.75
N GLN A 27 16.70 17.30 58.75
CA GLN A 27 16.48 18.72 58.96
C GLN A 27 16.73 19.49 57.66
N ARG A 28 15.90 20.51 57.45
CA ARG A 28 16.07 21.55 56.43
C ARG A 28 17.50 22.10 56.49
N GLU A 29 18.35 21.70 55.56
CA GLU A 29 19.45 22.52 55.02
C GLU A 29 20.08 21.81 53.80
N THR A 30 19.91 22.45 52.64
CA THR A 30 20.66 22.31 51.38
C THR A 30 21.36 20.97 51.08
N ALA A 31 20.73 20.13 50.27
CA ALA A 31 21.41 19.15 49.42
C ALA A 31 20.73 19.12 48.04
N ASP A 32 21.36 19.79 47.07
CA ASP A 32 20.90 19.87 45.68
C ASP A 32 21.28 18.55 44.98
N ILE A 33 20.42 17.54 45.10
CA ILE A 33 20.63 16.25 44.44
C ILE A 33 20.34 16.45 42.96
N SER A 34 21.39 16.42 42.13
CA SER A 34 21.28 16.48 40.67
C SER A 34 20.23 15.49 40.16
N GLN A 35 19.35 15.96 39.26
CA GLN A 35 18.39 15.12 38.53
C GLN A 35 19.05 13.90 37.88
N SER A 36 20.34 13.96 37.53
CA SER A 36 21.09 12.83 36.98
C SER A 36 21.25 11.68 37.97
N VAL A 37 21.38 11.96 39.27
CA VAL A 37 21.55 10.93 40.32
C VAL A 37 20.23 10.23 40.61
N LEU A 38 19.13 10.99 40.63
CA LEU A 38 17.77 10.44 40.68
C LEU A 38 17.48 9.59 39.44
N TYR A 39 17.85 10.05 38.24
CA TYR A 39 17.66 9.30 37.01
C TYR A 39 18.50 8.02 36.97
N THR A 40 19.74 8.06 37.46
CA THR A 40 20.64 6.89 37.50
C THR A 40 20.18 5.89 38.56
N SER A 41 19.66 6.36 39.70
CA SER A 41 19.13 5.50 40.76
C SER A 41 17.78 4.88 40.37
N LEU A 42 16.93 5.64 39.66
CA LEU A 42 15.67 5.13 39.10
C LEU A 42 15.92 4.16 37.95
N MET A 43 16.90 4.43 37.08
CA MET A 43 17.35 3.47 36.06
C MET A 43 17.99 2.24 36.68
N GLY A 44 18.75 2.39 37.77
CA GLY A 44 19.32 1.28 38.53
C GLY A 44 18.24 0.42 39.19
N LEU A 45 17.20 1.03 39.77
CA LEU A 45 16.03 0.32 40.29
C LEU A 45 15.22 -0.34 39.17
N LEU A 46 15.01 0.34 38.04
CA LEU A 46 14.34 -0.23 36.85
C LEU A 46 15.11 -1.44 36.29
N LEU A 47 16.45 -1.37 36.25
CA LEU A 47 17.32 -2.48 35.84
C LEU A 47 17.32 -3.64 36.85
N VAL A 48 17.10 -3.37 38.14
CA VAL A 48 16.99 -4.40 39.18
C VAL A 48 15.58 -5.00 39.22
N THR A 49 14.52 -4.23 38.90
CA THR A 49 13.15 -4.74 38.74
C THR A 49 12.93 -5.47 37.41
N ASP A 50 13.81 -5.29 36.42
CA ASP A 50 13.81 -6.05 35.15
C ASP A 50 14.18 -7.54 35.34
N ASN A 51 14.59 -7.95 36.55
CA ASN A 51 14.85 -9.33 36.93
C ASN A 51 13.62 -10.09 37.48
N GLU A 52 12.44 -9.47 37.47
CA GLU A 52 11.16 -10.17 37.63
C GLU A 52 10.35 -10.11 36.32
N LYS A 53 10.95 -10.53 35.20
CA LYS A 53 10.13 -11.02 34.09
C LYS A 53 9.56 -12.36 34.54
N GLU A 54 8.28 -12.36 34.93
CA GLU A 54 7.49 -13.58 34.81
C GLU A 54 7.75 -14.14 33.41
N GLU A 55 8.43 -15.29 33.31
CA GLU A 55 8.53 -16.03 32.06
C GLU A 55 7.10 -16.40 31.68
N VAL A 56 6.50 -15.59 30.79
CA VAL A 56 5.22 -15.93 30.18
C VAL A 56 5.47 -17.24 29.44
N SER A 57 5.00 -18.35 30.00
CA SER A 57 4.98 -19.62 29.31
C SER A 57 4.13 -19.44 28.06
N ILE A 58 4.74 -19.63 26.89
CA ILE A 58 4.09 -19.53 25.59
C ILE A 58 4.02 -20.95 25.03
N GLY A 59 2.88 -21.35 24.45
CA GLY A 59 2.73 -22.66 23.81
C GLY A 59 3.65 -22.85 22.60
N SER A 60 3.62 -24.02 21.96
CA SER A 60 4.47 -24.30 20.81
C SER A 60 4.07 -23.58 19.51
N GLY A 61 2.83 -23.07 19.42
CA GLY A 61 2.32 -22.51 18.16
C GLY A 61 1.89 -23.58 17.14
N ARG A 62 1.89 -24.86 17.53
CA ARG A 62 1.54 -26.01 16.66
C ARG A 62 0.04 -26.29 16.63
N VAL A 63 -0.75 -25.23 16.44
CA VAL A 63 -2.22 -25.28 16.49
C VAL A 63 -2.82 -24.94 15.12
N GLY A 64 -3.81 -25.74 14.69
CA GLY A 64 -4.49 -25.55 13.42
C GLY A 64 -5.60 -24.48 13.46
N LEU A 65 -5.96 -23.95 12.29
CA LEU A 65 -7.07 -23.02 12.11
C LEU A 65 -8.24 -23.69 11.38
N ARG A 66 -9.47 -23.47 11.86
CA ARG A 66 -10.66 -24.02 11.22
C ARG A 66 -10.91 -23.32 9.87
N ASN A 67 -11.09 -24.10 8.80
CA ASN A 67 -11.58 -23.56 7.54
C ASN A 67 -13.09 -23.24 7.66
N ILE A 68 -13.45 -21.99 7.35
CA ILE A 68 -14.82 -21.45 7.45
C ILE A 68 -15.48 -21.35 6.06
N GLY A 69 -14.93 -22.07 5.07
CA GLY A 69 -15.38 -22.09 3.67
C GLY A 69 -14.46 -21.26 2.79
N ASN A 70 -13.63 -21.92 1.97
CA ASN A 70 -12.65 -21.29 1.07
C ASN A 70 -11.69 -20.28 1.76
N THR A 71 -11.40 -20.47 3.05
CA THR A 71 -10.57 -19.55 3.87
C THR A 71 -9.13 -20.05 4.08
N CYS A 72 -8.68 -21.03 3.31
CA CYS A 72 -7.31 -21.56 3.42
C CYS A 72 -6.24 -20.49 3.15
N PHE A 73 -6.51 -19.49 2.29
CA PHE A 73 -5.62 -18.34 2.07
C PHE A 73 -5.41 -17.53 3.37
N LEU A 74 -6.49 -17.30 4.12
CA LEU A 74 -6.45 -16.61 5.41
C LEU A 74 -5.67 -17.44 6.41
N ASN A 75 -5.97 -18.73 6.50
CA ASN A 75 -5.32 -19.63 7.45
C ASN A 75 -3.80 -19.67 7.21
N ALA A 76 -3.37 -19.86 5.96
CA ALA A 76 -1.95 -19.91 5.62
C ALA A 76 -1.22 -18.59 5.97
N VAL A 77 -1.81 -17.43 5.65
CA VAL A 77 -1.23 -16.12 5.96
C VAL A 77 -1.18 -15.86 7.47
N VAL A 78 -2.26 -16.15 8.19
CA VAL A 78 -2.30 -16.00 9.66
C VAL A 78 -1.27 -16.91 10.33
N GLN A 79 -1.07 -18.14 9.85
CA GLN A 79 -0.02 -19.02 10.38
C GLN A 79 1.38 -18.43 10.16
N CYS A 80 1.67 -17.88 8.97
CA CYS A 80 2.94 -17.22 8.69
C CYS A 80 3.18 -15.99 9.60
N LEU A 81 2.15 -15.14 9.76
CA LEU A 81 2.22 -13.97 10.64
C LEU A 81 2.30 -14.34 12.12
N SER A 82 1.65 -15.43 12.53
CA SER A 82 1.69 -15.98 13.89
C SER A 82 3.12 -16.40 14.29
N HIS A 83 3.92 -16.86 13.32
CA HIS A 83 5.33 -17.21 13.54
C HIS A 83 6.30 -16.02 13.37
N THR A 84 5.78 -14.84 13.01
CA THR A 84 6.56 -13.60 13.02
C THR A 84 6.75 -13.13 14.47
N ARG A 85 7.83 -13.57 15.15
CA ARG A 85 8.07 -13.34 16.59
C ARG A 85 7.77 -11.90 17.06
N GLY A 86 8.29 -10.89 16.36
CA GLY A 86 8.07 -9.48 16.74
C GLY A 86 6.61 -9.01 16.66
N LEU A 87 5.80 -9.61 15.78
CA LEU A 87 4.36 -9.35 15.70
C LEU A 87 3.58 -10.20 16.71
N ARG A 88 3.94 -11.48 16.83
CA ARG A 88 3.38 -12.42 17.80
C ARG A 88 3.47 -11.87 19.22
N ASP A 89 4.68 -11.54 19.67
CA ASP A 89 4.93 -11.11 21.05
C ASP A 89 4.17 -9.79 21.33
N TYR A 90 4.15 -8.89 20.35
CA TYR A 90 3.40 -7.64 20.41
C TYR A 90 1.88 -7.85 20.55
N CYS A 91 1.33 -8.86 19.88
CA CYS A 91 -0.08 -9.25 19.98
C CYS A 91 -0.40 -9.96 21.30
N LEU A 92 0.47 -10.86 21.78
CA LEU A 92 0.27 -11.60 23.04
C LEU A 92 0.36 -10.66 24.25
N LEU A 93 1.32 -9.74 24.26
CA LEU A 93 1.48 -8.71 25.30
C LEU A 93 0.46 -7.57 25.17
N LYS A 94 -0.32 -7.54 24.08
CA LYS A 94 -1.29 -6.47 23.75
C LYS A 94 -0.69 -5.06 23.80
N SER A 95 0.59 -4.91 23.47
CA SER A 95 1.33 -3.64 23.58
C SER A 95 0.71 -2.53 22.72
N TYR A 96 0.00 -2.89 21.64
CA TYR A 96 -0.74 -1.95 20.79
C TYR A 96 -1.78 -1.10 21.52
N ARG A 97 -2.30 -1.56 22.66
CA ARG A 97 -3.28 -0.79 23.44
C ARG A 97 -2.68 0.49 24.02
N GLN A 98 -1.38 0.47 24.31
CA GLN A 98 -0.65 1.60 24.89
C GLN A 98 0.10 2.41 23.82
N GLU A 99 0.58 1.78 22.76
CA GLU A 99 1.40 2.44 21.73
C GLU A 99 0.59 3.25 20.71
N LYS A 100 -0.67 2.87 20.40
CA LYS A 100 -1.46 3.53 19.36
C LYS A 100 -1.82 4.97 19.73
N PHE A 101 -1.92 5.83 18.73
CA PHE A 101 -2.38 7.20 18.91
C PHE A 101 -3.90 7.30 19.08
N SER A 102 -4.65 6.55 18.28
CA SER A 102 -6.12 6.63 18.27
C SER A 102 -6.72 6.11 19.58
N LYS A 103 -7.69 6.86 20.12
CA LYS A 103 -8.50 6.42 21.27
C LYS A 103 -9.61 5.44 20.87
N GLU A 104 -9.93 5.32 19.58
CA GLU A 104 -10.93 4.38 19.09
C GLU A 104 -10.44 2.94 19.24
N ASP A 105 -11.35 2.00 19.50
CA ASP A 105 -11.00 0.58 19.65
C ASP A 105 -10.38 0.01 18.37
N ALA A 106 -9.24 -0.67 18.52
CA ALA A 106 -8.54 -1.35 17.44
C ALA A 106 -9.18 -2.74 17.24
N LYS A 107 -10.39 -2.76 16.68
CA LYS A 107 -11.26 -3.95 16.63
C LYS A 107 -10.63 -5.09 15.85
N LEU A 108 -10.05 -4.81 14.68
CA LEU A 108 -9.42 -5.83 13.87
C LEU A 108 -8.14 -6.35 14.53
N MET A 109 -7.31 -5.47 15.09
CA MET A 109 -6.10 -5.85 15.82
C MET A 109 -6.42 -6.69 17.06
N GLU A 110 -7.46 -6.34 17.82
CA GLU A 110 -7.88 -7.13 18.97
C GLU A 110 -8.37 -8.52 18.55
N ALA A 111 -9.16 -8.62 17.48
CA ALA A 111 -9.63 -9.90 16.96
C ALA A 111 -8.47 -10.76 16.41
N PHE A 112 -7.49 -10.13 15.75
CA PHE A 112 -6.26 -10.79 15.30
C PHE A 112 -5.40 -11.28 16.47
N SER A 113 -5.22 -10.44 17.50
CA SER A 113 -4.53 -10.80 18.76
C SER A 113 -5.19 -11.98 19.47
N GLN A 114 -6.53 -12.06 19.47
CA GLN A 114 -7.26 -13.20 20.04
C GLN A 114 -6.98 -14.50 19.28
N VAL A 115 -6.89 -14.46 17.94
CA VAL A 115 -6.52 -15.64 17.14
C VAL A 115 -5.09 -16.08 17.50
N LEU A 116 -4.13 -15.15 17.54
CA LEU A 116 -2.75 -15.45 17.93
C LEU A 116 -2.65 -15.98 19.36
N SER A 117 -3.43 -15.43 20.30
CA SER A 117 -3.49 -15.91 21.68
C SER A 117 -3.96 -17.36 21.76
N GLY A 118 -4.98 -17.74 20.96
CA GLY A 118 -5.44 -19.12 20.88
C GLY A 118 -4.43 -20.06 20.20
N LEU A 119 -3.64 -19.58 19.25
CA LEU A 119 -2.61 -20.38 18.58
C LEU A 119 -1.40 -20.67 19.48
N TRP A 120 -1.12 -19.78 20.44
CA TRP A 120 0.05 -19.82 21.31
C TRP A 120 -0.30 -20.03 22.80
N ASP A 121 -1.52 -20.51 23.08
CA ASP A 121 -1.93 -20.90 24.44
C ASP A 121 -1.10 -22.10 24.92
N VAL A 122 -0.79 -22.13 26.21
CA VAL A 122 -0.02 -23.19 26.89
C VAL A 122 -0.85 -24.47 27.02
N ASN A 123 -2.18 -24.33 27.04
CA ASN A 123 -3.09 -25.46 27.09
C ASN A 123 -3.29 -26.03 25.68
N GLU A 124 -2.25 -26.71 25.16
CA GLU A 124 -2.20 -27.40 23.87
C GLU A 124 -3.13 -28.62 23.78
N GLY A 125 -4.38 -28.51 24.23
CA GLY A 125 -5.37 -29.53 23.90
C GLY A 125 -5.50 -29.70 22.37
N ASP A 126 -6.26 -30.70 21.91
CA ASP A 126 -6.67 -30.89 20.49
C ASP A 126 -7.57 -29.72 19.97
N THR A 127 -7.19 -28.47 20.24
CA THR A 127 -8.01 -27.29 20.08
C THR A 127 -7.65 -26.62 18.77
N VAL A 128 -8.50 -26.81 17.76
CA VAL A 128 -8.46 -26.03 16.53
C VAL A 128 -9.00 -24.62 16.81
N VAL A 129 -8.23 -23.58 16.48
CA VAL A 129 -8.67 -22.19 16.65
C VAL A 129 -9.68 -21.82 15.55
N ASN A 130 -10.74 -21.12 15.91
CA ASN A 130 -11.77 -20.69 14.97
C ASN A 130 -11.65 -19.18 14.65
N PRO A 131 -11.13 -18.79 13.48
CA PRO A 131 -10.92 -17.38 13.14
C PRO A 131 -12.18 -16.66 12.65
N ARG A 132 -13.39 -17.19 12.88
CA ARG A 132 -14.65 -16.64 12.31
C ARG A 132 -14.93 -15.20 12.73
N GLN A 133 -14.70 -14.86 13.99
CA GLN A 133 -14.89 -13.49 14.47
C GLN A 133 -13.91 -12.53 13.80
N PHE A 134 -12.63 -12.89 13.78
CA PHE A 134 -11.58 -12.14 13.07
C PHE A 134 -11.94 -11.93 11.59
N TYR A 135 -12.34 -13.00 10.89
CA TYR A 135 -12.68 -12.91 9.48
C TYR A 135 -13.94 -12.05 9.22
N SER A 136 -14.92 -12.08 10.12
CA SER A 136 -16.10 -11.21 10.03
C SER A 136 -15.72 -9.74 10.12
N ILE A 137 -14.92 -9.38 11.14
CA ILE A 137 -14.45 -8.01 11.36
C ILE A 137 -13.56 -7.55 10.19
N PHE A 138 -12.69 -8.43 9.68
CA PHE A 138 -11.87 -8.14 8.51
C PHE A 138 -12.74 -7.82 7.28
N LYS A 139 -13.79 -8.60 7.01
CA LYS A 139 -14.71 -8.35 5.88
C LYS A 139 -15.49 -7.05 6.02
N GLU A 140 -15.82 -6.65 7.24
CA GLU A 140 -16.44 -5.34 7.50
C GLU A 140 -15.45 -4.19 7.24
N ALA A 141 -14.19 -4.34 7.65
CA ALA A 141 -13.13 -3.37 7.41
C ALA A 141 -12.65 -3.32 5.94
N VAL A 142 -12.82 -4.43 5.22
CA VAL A 142 -12.41 -4.60 3.81
C VAL A 142 -13.55 -5.28 3.03
N PRO A 143 -14.62 -4.53 2.66
CA PRO A 143 -15.84 -5.07 2.02
C PRO A 143 -15.58 -5.84 0.72
N TYR A 144 -14.44 -5.61 0.08
CA TYR A 144 -13.94 -6.37 -1.07
C TYR A 144 -13.85 -7.89 -0.83
N PHE A 145 -13.52 -8.31 0.39
CA PHE A 145 -13.41 -9.74 0.79
C PHE A 145 -14.76 -10.34 1.25
N SER A 146 -15.89 -9.65 1.06
CA SER A 146 -17.19 -10.09 1.57
C SER A 146 -17.76 -11.36 0.90
N GLY A 147 -17.25 -11.75 -0.27
CA GLY A 147 -17.65 -12.97 -0.99
C GLY A 147 -17.08 -14.27 -0.42
N TYR A 148 -17.62 -15.41 -0.89
CA TYR A 148 -17.15 -16.77 -0.54
C TYR A 148 -16.19 -17.37 -1.58
N SER A 149 -15.73 -16.58 -2.56
CA SER A 149 -14.76 -17.01 -3.57
C SER A 149 -13.38 -17.19 -2.96
N GLN A 150 -12.56 -18.06 -3.54
CA GLN A 150 -11.14 -18.11 -3.22
C GLN A 150 -10.48 -16.76 -3.53
N GLN A 151 -9.52 -16.37 -2.69
CA GLN A 151 -8.82 -15.09 -2.76
C GLN A 151 -7.31 -15.31 -2.85
N ASP A 152 -6.60 -14.29 -3.32
CA ASP A 152 -5.15 -14.31 -3.34
C ASP A 152 -4.56 -14.07 -1.94
N ALA A 153 -3.61 -14.92 -1.54
CA ALA A 153 -3.01 -14.83 -0.21
C ALA A 153 -2.11 -13.60 -0.04
N GLN A 154 -1.43 -13.13 -1.09
CA GLN A 154 -0.60 -11.94 -1.03
C GLN A 154 -1.47 -10.67 -0.95
N GLU A 155 -2.59 -10.65 -1.68
CA GLU A 155 -3.56 -9.56 -1.57
C GLU A 155 -4.15 -9.48 -0.16
N PHE A 156 -4.61 -10.62 0.38
CA PHE A 156 -5.11 -10.69 1.76
C PHE A 156 -4.06 -10.21 2.77
N LEU A 157 -2.81 -10.64 2.64
CA LEU A 157 -1.70 -10.20 3.49
C LEU A 157 -1.54 -8.68 3.47
N ARG A 158 -1.54 -8.06 2.28
CA ARG A 158 -1.36 -6.60 2.14
C ARG A 158 -2.50 -5.82 2.79
N PHE A 159 -3.75 -6.20 2.54
CA PHE A 159 -4.90 -5.55 3.16
C PHE A 159 -4.92 -5.75 4.69
N LEU A 160 -4.56 -6.95 5.16
CA LEU A 160 -4.48 -7.22 6.58
C LEU A 160 -3.42 -6.32 7.24
N LEU A 161 -2.19 -6.29 6.72
CA LEU A 161 -1.12 -5.46 7.27
C LEU A 161 -1.47 -3.96 7.23
N ASP A 162 -2.08 -3.47 6.16
CA ASP A 162 -2.52 -2.07 6.02
C ASP A 162 -3.58 -1.69 7.07
N LYS A 163 -4.60 -2.54 7.26
CA LYS A 163 -5.65 -2.29 8.25
C LYS A 163 -5.15 -2.42 9.68
N LEU A 164 -4.33 -3.42 9.97
CA LEU A 164 -3.67 -3.55 11.26
C LEU A 164 -2.82 -2.30 11.54
N HIS A 165 -1.97 -1.88 10.60
CA HIS A 165 -1.17 -0.66 10.68
C HIS A 165 -2.04 0.56 11.01
N THR A 166 -3.12 0.75 10.26
CA THR A 166 -4.03 1.90 10.42
C THR A 166 -4.59 1.97 11.85
N GLU A 167 -5.04 0.85 12.42
CA GLU A 167 -5.59 0.81 13.78
C GLU A 167 -4.55 1.04 14.89
N ILE A 168 -3.29 0.65 14.65
CA ILE A 168 -2.21 0.74 15.65
C ILE A 168 -1.18 1.84 15.36
N ASN A 169 -1.50 2.77 14.46
CA ASN A 169 -0.59 3.86 14.10
C ASN A 169 -0.35 4.76 15.33
N ARG A 170 0.93 5.04 15.61
CA ARG A 170 1.44 5.91 16.67
C ARG A 170 1.36 7.39 16.30
N ARG A 171 1.00 7.71 15.05
CA ARG A 171 0.74 9.06 14.56
C ARG A 171 -0.76 9.34 14.45
N PRO A 172 -1.19 10.60 14.63
CA PRO A 172 -2.54 11.01 14.30
C PRO A 172 -2.85 10.74 12.83
N TYR A 173 -4.05 10.26 12.56
CA TYR A 173 -4.60 10.28 11.20
C TYR A 173 -4.81 11.74 10.76
N VAL A 174 -3.85 12.31 10.05
CA VAL A 174 -3.97 13.67 9.51
C VAL A 174 -4.59 13.60 8.13
N ARG A 175 -5.91 13.85 8.07
CA ARG A 175 -6.62 14.11 6.81
C ARG A 175 -5.97 15.31 6.12
N ARG A 176 -5.49 15.15 4.88
CA ARG A 176 -4.75 16.20 4.14
C ARG A 176 -5.54 17.51 4.10
N THR A 177 -5.09 18.52 4.83
CA THR A 177 -5.59 19.90 4.75
C THR A 177 -4.44 20.89 4.58
N GLY A 178 -3.65 20.75 3.50
CA GLY A 178 -2.63 21.75 3.16
C GLY A 178 -1.46 21.20 2.36
N LYS A 179 -0.81 22.07 1.56
CA LYS A 179 0.45 21.79 0.87
C LYS A 179 1.56 21.64 1.90
N GLU A 180 2.28 20.52 1.85
CA GLU A 180 3.64 20.49 2.37
C GLU A 180 4.54 21.25 1.38
N PRO A 181 5.39 22.17 1.85
CA PRO A 181 6.33 22.85 0.96
C PRO A 181 7.26 21.82 0.30
N GLU A 182 7.42 21.89 -1.02
CA GLU A 182 8.51 21.21 -1.71
C GLU A 182 9.85 21.72 -1.17
N GLN A 183 10.51 20.91 -0.36
CA GLN A 183 11.95 21.08 -0.17
C GLN A 183 12.61 20.70 -1.49
N LYS A 184 13.17 21.69 -2.19
CA LYS A 184 14.08 21.44 -3.31
C LYS A 184 15.32 20.74 -2.75
N TYR A 185 15.35 19.41 -2.79
CA TYR A 185 16.50 18.60 -2.36
C TYR A 185 17.72 18.70 -3.31
N ALA A 186 17.82 19.74 -4.13
CA ALA A 186 18.82 19.91 -5.18
C ALA A 186 20.29 20.02 -4.69
N ARG A 187 20.54 19.93 -3.37
CA ARG A 187 21.86 19.98 -2.74
C ARG A 187 22.18 18.80 -1.82
N PHE A 188 21.26 17.88 -1.58
CA PHE A 188 21.50 16.76 -0.67
C PHE A 188 22.29 15.64 -1.34
N ARG A 189 23.11 14.93 -0.56
CA ARG A 189 23.62 13.64 -1.00
C ARG A 189 22.44 12.67 -1.09
N LEU A 190 22.48 11.73 -2.04
CA LEU A 190 21.42 10.74 -2.27
C LEU A 190 20.97 10.01 -0.99
N SER A 191 21.93 9.71 -0.11
CA SER A 191 21.67 9.09 1.20
C SER A 191 20.85 9.98 2.14
N GLU A 192 21.04 11.29 2.09
CA GLU A 192 20.32 12.26 2.92
C GLU A 192 18.89 12.44 2.42
N GLU A 193 18.69 12.46 1.10
CA GLU A 193 17.35 12.50 0.47
C GLU A 193 16.54 11.25 0.83
N ALA A 194 17.15 10.06 0.69
CA ALA A 194 16.55 8.81 1.14
C ALA A 194 16.12 8.90 2.62
N VAL A 195 16.98 9.44 3.50
CA VAL A 195 16.70 9.62 4.93
C VAL A 195 15.57 10.61 5.17
N ALA A 196 15.53 11.73 4.47
CA ALA A 196 14.47 12.72 4.59
C ALA A 196 13.11 12.14 4.18
N MET A 197 13.06 11.43 3.04
CA MET A 197 11.83 10.79 2.55
C MET A 197 11.31 9.72 3.51
N TRP A 198 12.20 8.93 4.11
CA TRP A 198 11.81 7.95 5.12
C TRP A 198 11.31 8.60 6.40
N LYS A 199 11.99 9.65 6.87
CA LYS A 199 11.54 10.40 8.05
C LYS A 199 10.14 10.98 7.82
N LYS A 200 9.91 11.55 6.63
CA LYS A 200 8.60 12.06 6.22
C LYS A 200 7.51 10.99 6.20
N HIS A 201 7.84 9.77 5.77
CA HIS A 201 6.93 8.63 5.90
C HIS A 201 6.61 8.33 7.38
N LEU A 202 7.62 8.22 8.25
CA LEU A 202 7.44 7.95 9.69
C LEU A 202 6.74 9.07 10.48
N GLU A 203 6.68 10.28 9.93
CA GLU A 203 5.85 11.36 10.49
C GLU A 203 4.35 11.08 10.34
N ARG A 204 3.96 10.18 9.43
CA ARG A 204 2.58 9.83 9.09
C ARG A 204 2.24 8.38 9.42
N ASP A 205 3.15 7.47 9.11
CA ASP A 205 2.96 6.03 9.20
C ASP A 205 4.03 5.46 10.14
N ASP A 206 3.67 5.30 11.42
CA ASP A 206 4.57 4.79 12.46
C ASP A 206 3.83 3.73 13.28
N SER A 207 4.26 2.47 13.21
CA SER A 207 3.60 1.39 13.93
C SER A 207 4.50 0.17 14.01
N ARG A 208 4.11 -0.82 14.82
CA ARG A 208 4.79 -2.12 14.84
C ARG A 208 4.83 -2.81 13.47
N ILE A 209 3.81 -2.62 12.62
CA ILE A 209 3.80 -3.17 11.26
C ILE A 209 4.91 -2.52 10.42
N VAL A 210 5.05 -1.20 10.52
CA VAL A 210 6.09 -0.43 9.82
C VAL A 210 7.49 -0.82 10.32
N ASP A 211 7.66 -0.99 11.63
CA ASP A 211 8.93 -1.39 12.23
C ASP A 211 9.44 -2.75 11.71
N LEU A 212 8.51 -3.68 11.46
CA LEU A 212 8.81 -5.06 11.08
C LEU A 212 8.94 -5.24 9.57
N PHE A 213 7.93 -4.79 8.82
CA PHE A 213 7.75 -5.17 7.41
C PHE A 213 8.15 -4.07 6.41
N SER A 214 8.18 -2.80 6.84
CA SER A 214 8.42 -1.71 5.89
C SER A 214 9.90 -1.55 5.55
N GLY A 215 10.20 -1.63 4.26
CA GLY A 215 11.47 -1.22 3.67
C GLY A 215 11.31 0.00 2.77
N GLN A 216 12.39 0.41 2.14
CA GLN A 216 12.37 1.50 1.14
C GLN A 216 13.10 1.05 -0.13
N LEU A 217 12.45 1.18 -1.27
CA LEU A 217 13.05 1.01 -2.60
C LEU A 217 13.58 2.35 -3.10
N ARG A 218 14.63 2.30 -3.92
CA ARG A 218 15.12 3.39 -4.75
C ARG A 218 14.94 3.01 -6.21
N SER A 219 14.15 3.80 -6.93
CA SER A 219 14.08 3.74 -8.39
C SER A 219 15.01 4.82 -8.97
N SER A 220 16.07 4.39 -9.62
CA SER A 220 17.06 5.27 -10.25
C SER A 220 16.84 5.30 -11.76
N LEU A 221 16.81 6.50 -12.33
CA LEU A 221 16.60 6.73 -13.75
C LEU A 221 17.77 7.53 -14.32
N HIS A 222 18.54 6.91 -15.21
CA HIS A 222 19.71 7.51 -15.86
C HIS A 222 19.37 7.95 -17.29
N CYS A 223 19.46 9.25 -17.56
CA CYS A 223 19.25 9.80 -18.89
C CYS A 223 20.46 9.56 -19.80
N SER A 224 20.28 8.90 -20.94
CA SER A 224 21.35 8.64 -21.91
C SER A 224 21.89 9.90 -22.61
N VAL A 225 21.13 10.99 -22.61
CA VAL A 225 21.46 12.23 -23.35
C VAL A 225 22.27 13.21 -22.51
N CYS A 226 21.83 13.51 -21.29
CA CYS A 226 22.51 14.46 -20.40
C CYS A 226 23.25 13.80 -19.22
N SER A 227 23.19 12.46 -19.13
CA SER A 227 23.76 11.67 -18.03
C SER A 227 23.22 12.04 -16.64
N HIS A 228 22.09 12.73 -16.56
CA HIS A 228 21.45 13.06 -15.30
C HIS A 228 20.78 11.82 -14.69
N TYR A 229 20.96 11.65 -13.38
CA TYR A 229 20.24 10.66 -12.58
C TYR A 229 19.09 11.33 -11.82
N SER A 230 17.88 10.81 -11.98
CA SER A 230 16.74 11.10 -11.11
C SER A 230 16.47 9.89 -10.22
N ASN A 231 16.15 10.12 -8.95
CA ASN A 231 15.90 9.05 -7.98
C ASN A 231 14.58 9.29 -7.27
N THR A 232 13.75 8.25 -7.18
CA THR A 232 12.54 8.25 -6.34
C THR A 232 12.65 7.18 -5.28
N PHE A 233 12.01 7.42 -4.13
CA PHE A 233 12.06 6.53 -2.97
C PHE A 233 10.66 6.13 -2.53
N ASP A 234 10.35 4.84 -2.63
CA ASP A 234 9.03 4.29 -2.35
C ASP A 234 9.10 3.31 -1.18
N VAL A 235 8.10 3.36 -0.30
CA VAL A 235 7.98 2.40 0.81
C VAL A 235 7.34 1.12 0.31
N PHE A 236 7.83 -0.02 0.76
CA PHE A 236 7.26 -1.33 0.43
C PHE A 236 7.10 -2.18 1.69
N CYS A 237 6.09 -3.06 1.71
CA CYS A 237 5.87 -4.05 2.78
C CYS A 237 6.20 -5.50 2.33
N ASP A 238 6.29 -5.72 1.02
CA ASP A 238 6.69 -6.96 0.37
C ASP A 238 7.36 -6.67 -0.98
N LEU A 239 8.17 -7.61 -1.47
CA LEU A 239 8.76 -7.58 -2.80
C LEU A 239 8.09 -8.61 -3.70
N SER A 240 7.43 -8.15 -4.75
CA SER A 240 6.86 -9.00 -5.79
C SER A 240 7.88 -9.25 -6.89
N LEU A 241 8.49 -10.44 -6.90
CA LEU A 241 9.57 -10.79 -7.81
C LEU A 241 9.04 -11.44 -9.09
N PRO A 242 9.48 -10.98 -10.27
CA PRO A 242 9.21 -11.68 -11.52
C PRO A 242 9.97 -13.01 -11.58
N ILE A 243 9.36 -14.01 -12.23
CA ILE A 243 9.99 -15.31 -12.46
C ILE A 243 10.57 -15.31 -13.89
N PRO A 244 11.88 -15.52 -14.08
CA PRO A 244 12.49 -15.62 -15.40
C PRO A 244 11.80 -16.69 -16.28
N LYS A 245 11.48 -16.32 -17.52
CA LYS A 245 10.93 -17.26 -18.52
C LYS A 245 12.11 -18.01 -19.18
N ARG A 246 12.25 -19.32 -18.96
CA ARG A 246 13.22 -20.17 -19.66
C ARG A 246 12.55 -21.08 -20.68
N SER A 247 13.17 -21.22 -21.85
CA SER A 247 12.74 -22.13 -22.93
C SER A 247 13.25 -23.57 -22.76
N SER A 248 14.17 -23.81 -21.81
CA SER A 248 14.81 -25.11 -21.54
C SER A 248 14.98 -25.32 -20.03
N GLY A 249 14.68 -26.54 -19.56
CA GLY A 249 14.38 -26.90 -18.16
C GLY A 249 15.52 -26.85 -17.13
N GLY A 250 16.18 -25.71 -16.99
CA GLY A 250 17.09 -25.44 -15.86
C GLY A 250 16.35 -24.94 -14.61
N GLU A 251 16.86 -25.28 -13.43
CA GLU A 251 16.38 -24.78 -12.13
C GLU A 251 16.49 -23.25 -12.08
N VAL A 252 15.42 -22.57 -11.63
CA VAL A 252 15.41 -21.13 -11.40
C VAL A 252 15.71 -20.89 -9.92
N THR A 253 16.57 -19.94 -9.60
CA THR A 253 16.87 -19.60 -8.20
C THR A 253 16.21 -18.28 -7.78
N LEU A 254 15.99 -18.12 -6.47
CA LEU A 254 15.49 -16.87 -5.91
C LEU A 254 16.45 -15.69 -6.20
N ARG A 255 17.75 -15.96 -6.24
CA ARG A 255 18.77 -14.98 -6.64
C ARG A 255 18.52 -14.48 -8.08
N GLU A 256 18.24 -15.38 -9.02
CA GLU A 256 17.91 -14.97 -10.40
C GLU A 256 16.62 -14.13 -10.46
N CYS A 257 15.62 -14.41 -9.63
CA CYS A 257 14.42 -13.57 -9.51
C CYS A 257 14.75 -12.16 -8.97
N LEU A 258 15.64 -12.05 -7.98
CA LEU A 258 16.10 -10.78 -7.43
C LEU A 258 16.98 -9.99 -8.42
N ASP A 259 17.82 -10.70 -9.17
CA ASP A 259 18.63 -10.15 -10.26
C ASP A 259 17.72 -9.56 -11.34
N LEU A 260 16.68 -10.29 -11.76
CA LEU A 260 15.70 -9.80 -12.73
C LEU A 260 14.91 -8.60 -12.19
N PHE A 261 14.55 -8.60 -10.90
CA PHE A 261 13.87 -7.47 -10.26
C PHE A 261 14.74 -6.20 -10.23
N SER A 262 16.05 -6.36 -10.04
CA SER A 262 17.01 -5.26 -9.93
C SER A 262 17.74 -4.95 -11.24
N GLN A 263 17.37 -5.66 -12.33
CA GLN A 263 18.01 -5.53 -13.63
C GLN A 263 17.78 -4.12 -14.18
N GLU A 264 18.79 -3.60 -14.86
CA GLU A 264 18.68 -2.36 -15.60
C GLU A 264 17.76 -2.56 -16.81
N GLU A 265 16.64 -1.85 -16.80
CA GLU A 265 15.66 -1.84 -17.87
C GLU A 265 15.88 -0.59 -18.74
N LYS A 266 16.11 -0.81 -20.04
CA LYS A 266 16.20 0.28 -21.00
C LYS A 266 14.80 0.73 -21.39
N LEU A 267 14.49 1.98 -21.06
CA LEU A 267 13.28 2.68 -21.45
C LEU A 267 13.58 3.49 -22.71
N ASP A 268 13.33 2.89 -23.86
CA ASP A 268 13.51 3.51 -25.17
C ASP A 268 12.18 3.71 -25.90
N LYS A 269 12.26 4.40 -27.04
CA LYS A 269 11.12 4.65 -27.95
C LYS A 269 9.90 5.18 -27.19
N GLU A 270 8.81 4.43 -27.19
CA GLU A 270 7.52 4.81 -26.61
C GLU A 270 7.52 4.84 -25.08
N ASN A 271 8.41 4.09 -24.44
CA ASN A 271 8.58 4.03 -22.99
C ASN A 271 9.54 5.10 -22.46
N SER A 272 10.15 5.91 -23.33
CA SER A 272 11.11 6.95 -22.97
C SER A 272 10.49 7.98 -22.02
N PRO A 273 11.00 8.14 -20.79
CA PRO A 273 10.48 9.12 -19.84
C PRO A 273 10.94 10.55 -20.19
N MET A 274 10.25 11.55 -19.64
CA MET A 274 10.65 12.95 -19.71
C MET A 274 11.84 13.19 -18.79
N CYS A 275 12.97 13.61 -19.34
CA CYS A 275 14.12 14.01 -18.53
C CYS A 275 13.96 15.46 -18.06
N GLU A 276 13.98 15.70 -16.75
CA GLU A 276 13.84 17.04 -16.14
C GLU A 276 14.93 18.03 -16.57
N ARG A 277 16.15 17.54 -16.85
CA ARG A 277 17.27 18.37 -17.33
C ARG A 277 17.21 18.68 -18.82
N CYS A 278 16.91 17.69 -19.66
CA CYS A 278 16.77 17.92 -21.10
C CYS A 278 15.43 18.56 -21.49
N ASN A 279 14.45 18.51 -20.57
CA ASN A 279 13.07 18.92 -20.79
C ASN A 279 12.43 18.30 -22.05
N ARG A 280 12.74 17.03 -22.31
CA ARG A 280 12.22 16.24 -23.45
C ARG A 280 12.27 14.75 -23.13
N ARG A 281 11.54 13.94 -23.91
CA ARG A 281 11.64 12.48 -23.83
C ARG A 281 13.00 12.03 -24.29
N THR A 282 13.65 11.22 -23.46
CA THR A 282 14.97 10.68 -23.76
C THR A 282 14.99 9.22 -23.40
N GLU A 283 15.76 8.44 -24.15
CA GLU A 283 16.10 7.09 -23.73
C GLU A 283 16.76 7.15 -22.34
N CYS A 284 16.24 6.34 -21.42
CA CYS A 284 16.76 6.27 -20.06
C CYS A 284 16.94 4.81 -19.64
N THR A 285 17.86 4.57 -18.71
CA THR A 285 17.99 3.28 -18.04
C THR A 285 17.39 3.38 -16.65
N LYS A 286 16.43 2.52 -16.33
CA LYS A 286 15.79 2.44 -15.01
C LYS A 286 16.36 1.26 -14.23
N ARG A 287 16.58 1.45 -12.93
CA ARG A 287 17.02 0.40 -12.02
C ARG A 287 16.31 0.50 -10.67
N LEU A 288 15.85 -0.64 -10.15
CA LEU A 288 15.36 -0.75 -8.78
C LEU A 288 16.46 -1.27 -7.86
N SER A 289 16.50 -0.76 -6.63
CA SER A 289 17.41 -1.21 -5.57
C SER A 289 16.75 -1.01 -4.21
N ILE A 290 17.13 -1.80 -3.22
CA ILE A 290 16.66 -1.66 -1.84
C ILE A 290 17.49 -0.58 -1.16
N GLN A 291 16.86 0.53 -0.77
CA GLN A 291 17.50 1.61 -0.02
C GLN A 291 17.49 1.35 1.49
N ARG A 292 16.45 0.69 1.99
CA ARG A 292 16.30 0.27 3.40
C ARG A 292 15.71 -1.12 3.47
N PHE A 293 16.35 -1.97 4.26
CA PHE A 293 15.98 -3.35 4.50
C PHE A 293 15.06 -3.48 5.71
N PRO A 294 13.90 -4.16 5.61
CA PRO A 294 12.98 -4.38 6.74
C PRO A 294 13.54 -5.43 7.72
N GLN A 295 12.99 -5.52 8.93
CA GLN A 295 13.37 -6.60 9.86
C GLN A 295 12.86 -7.96 9.38
N VAL A 296 11.68 -7.96 8.76
CA VAL A 296 11.03 -9.10 8.14
C VAL A 296 10.82 -8.74 6.68
N ILE A 297 11.47 -9.47 5.78
CA ILE A 297 11.26 -9.30 4.35
C ILE A 297 10.28 -10.37 3.85
N VAL A 298 9.19 -9.90 3.25
CA VAL A 298 8.20 -10.73 2.59
C VAL A 298 8.51 -10.73 1.10
N ILE A 299 8.73 -11.91 0.53
CA ILE A 299 9.02 -12.10 -0.88
C ILE A 299 7.86 -12.85 -1.51
N HIS A 300 7.15 -12.19 -2.40
CA HIS A 300 6.10 -12.78 -3.23
C HIS A 300 6.69 -13.20 -4.58
N LEU A 301 6.50 -14.47 -4.95
CA LEU A 301 6.85 -14.96 -6.28
C LEU A 301 5.68 -14.71 -7.22
N ASN A 302 5.84 -13.80 -8.20
CA ASN A 302 4.77 -13.44 -9.12
C ASN A 302 4.50 -14.56 -10.13
N ARG A 303 3.71 -15.55 -9.68
CA ARG A 303 3.39 -16.76 -10.44
C ARG A 303 2.25 -16.59 -11.42
N PHE A 304 1.47 -15.50 -11.35
CA PHE A 304 0.31 -15.32 -12.22
C PHE A 304 0.69 -14.43 -13.40
N THR A 305 0.64 -15.01 -14.60
CA THR A 305 0.90 -14.28 -15.84
C THR A 305 -0.36 -14.18 -16.66
N THR A 306 -0.76 -12.94 -16.94
CA THR A 306 -1.88 -12.64 -17.82
C THR A 306 -1.39 -12.58 -19.26
N SER A 307 -1.90 -13.50 -20.09
CA SER A 307 -1.86 -13.38 -21.55
C SER A 307 -3.14 -12.72 -22.03
N ARG A 308 -3.16 -12.23 -23.28
CA ARG A 308 -4.33 -11.55 -23.86
C ARG A 308 -5.65 -12.28 -23.57
N TRP A 309 -5.72 -13.62 -23.75
CA TRP A 309 -6.95 -14.41 -23.62
C TRP A 309 -7.02 -15.36 -22.41
N SER A 310 -5.99 -15.41 -21.56
CA SER A 310 -6.00 -16.33 -20.41
C SER A 310 -5.02 -15.91 -19.31
N ILE A 311 -5.41 -16.13 -18.05
CA ILE A 311 -4.50 -16.06 -16.91
C ILE A 311 -3.95 -17.46 -16.69
N SER A 312 -2.63 -17.57 -16.60
CA SER A 312 -1.95 -18.83 -16.34
C SER A 312 -1.09 -18.72 -15.08
N LYS A 313 -1.04 -19.81 -14.32
CA LYS A 313 -0.15 -19.93 -13.16
C LYS A 313 1.15 -20.59 -13.60
N SER A 314 2.26 -19.91 -13.38
CA SER A 314 3.61 -20.44 -13.50
C SER A 314 3.87 -21.48 -12.43
N THR A 315 4.09 -22.71 -12.87
CA THR A 315 4.50 -23.85 -12.05
C THR A 315 6.02 -24.03 -12.02
N VAL A 316 6.78 -23.03 -12.49
CA VAL A 316 8.24 -23.02 -12.48
C VAL A 316 8.74 -23.22 -11.06
N TYR A 317 9.61 -24.21 -10.89
CA TYR A 317 10.27 -24.45 -9.62
C TYR A 317 11.29 -23.33 -9.37
N VAL A 318 11.20 -22.70 -8.18
CA VAL A 318 12.12 -21.63 -7.75
C VAL A 318 12.81 -22.10 -6.49
N SER A 319 14.12 -22.31 -6.56
CA SER A 319 14.99 -22.72 -5.46
C SER A 319 15.30 -21.52 -4.57
N PHE A 320 15.09 -21.63 -3.26
CA PHE A 320 15.31 -20.52 -2.32
C PHE A 320 16.14 -20.96 -1.10
N PRO A 321 17.10 -20.16 -0.61
CA PRO A 321 17.92 -20.55 0.54
C PRO A 321 17.11 -20.54 1.85
N LEU A 322 17.27 -21.56 2.70
CA LEU A 322 16.61 -21.58 4.02
C LEU A 322 17.30 -20.65 5.03
N THR A 323 18.63 -20.49 4.91
CA THR A 323 19.44 -19.63 5.77
C THR A 323 20.39 -18.77 4.94
N ASN A 324 20.85 -17.66 5.52
CA ASN A 324 21.86 -16.78 4.93
C ASN A 324 21.52 -16.27 3.51
N LEU A 325 20.25 -15.95 3.26
CA LEU A 325 19.87 -15.19 2.07
C LEU A 325 20.51 -13.81 2.14
N ASP A 326 21.54 -13.57 1.33
CA ASP A 326 22.21 -12.28 1.27
C ASP A 326 21.52 -11.33 0.27
N LEU A 327 20.92 -10.28 0.80
CA LEU A 327 20.31 -9.20 0.03
C LEU A 327 21.19 -7.95 -0.11
N GLY A 328 22.38 -7.95 0.50
CA GLY A 328 23.37 -6.88 0.37
C GLY A 328 23.66 -6.44 -1.07
N PRO A 329 23.80 -7.36 -2.04
CA PRO A 329 24.03 -7.01 -3.46
C PRO A 329 22.95 -6.13 -4.10
N TYR A 330 21.73 -6.14 -3.55
CA TYR A 330 20.60 -5.34 -4.04
C TYR A 330 20.41 -4.04 -3.24
N GLY A 331 21.27 -3.80 -2.25
CA GLY A 331 21.20 -2.70 -1.30
C GLY A 331 21.89 -1.40 -1.74
N PRO A 332 22.06 -0.44 -0.81
CA PRO A 332 22.93 0.70 -1.01
C PRO A 332 24.39 0.27 -1.20
N VAL A 333 25.18 1.12 -1.87
CA VAL A 333 26.62 0.92 -2.03
C VAL A 333 27.27 0.77 -0.65
N ASP A 334 28.20 -0.19 -0.51
CA ASP A 334 28.95 -0.48 0.71
C ASP A 334 28.12 -0.89 1.94
N CYS A 335 26.88 -1.36 1.76
CA CYS A 335 26.06 -1.80 2.90
C CYS A 335 26.50 -3.13 3.53
N GLY A 336 27.44 -3.85 2.89
CA GLY A 336 27.90 -5.16 3.32
C GLY A 336 26.83 -6.25 3.15
N PRO A 337 27.09 -7.47 3.64
CA PRO A 337 26.12 -8.55 3.60
C PRO A 337 24.92 -8.23 4.49
N VAL A 338 23.71 -8.45 3.96
CA VAL A 338 22.46 -8.30 4.71
C VAL A 338 21.75 -9.63 4.67
N LEU A 339 21.96 -10.41 5.73
CA LEU A 339 21.57 -11.81 5.79
C LEU A 339 20.16 -11.98 6.36
N TYR A 340 19.44 -12.93 5.78
CA TYR A 340 18.09 -13.29 6.16
C TYR A 340 17.92 -14.82 6.24
N ASP A 341 17.11 -15.27 7.20
CA ASP A 341 16.75 -16.68 7.37
C ASP A 341 15.26 -16.88 7.16
N LEU A 342 14.89 -17.90 6.39
CA LEU A 342 13.50 -18.26 6.13
C LEU A 342 12.88 -18.83 7.41
N TYR A 343 11.66 -18.40 7.73
CA TYR A 343 10.94 -18.96 8.88
C TYR A 343 9.48 -19.32 8.56
N ALA A 344 8.92 -18.82 7.46
CA ALA A 344 7.59 -19.22 7.02
C ALA A 344 7.42 -19.18 5.50
N ILE A 345 6.58 -20.08 4.99
CA ILE A 345 6.25 -20.24 3.57
C ILE A 345 4.74 -20.34 3.46
N CYS A 346 4.12 -19.50 2.65
CA CYS A 346 2.75 -19.69 2.16
C CYS A 346 2.81 -20.39 0.81
N ASN A 347 2.27 -21.61 0.75
CA ASN A 347 2.22 -22.44 -0.46
C ASN A 347 0.84 -22.32 -1.12
N HIS A 348 0.82 -22.42 -2.45
CA HIS A 348 -0.40 -22.50 -3.24
C HIS A 348 -0.37 -23.70 -4.18
N ALA A 349 -1.26 -24.66 -3.96
CA ALA A 349 -1.53 -25.77 -4.88
C ALA A 349 -2.74 -25.46 -5.76
N GLY A 350 -2.75 -25.92 -7.01
CA GLY A 350 -3.88 -25.73 -7.94
C GLY A 350 -3.68 -24.60 -8.96
N THR A 351 -4.78 -24.13 -9.54
CA THR A 351 -4.87 -23.21 -10.68
C THR A 351 -5.17 -21.77 -10.23
N VAL A 352 -5.40 -20.85 -11.19
CA VAL A 352 -5.77 -19.44 -10.91
C VAL A 352 -7.13 -19.34 -10.22
N ASN A 353 -8.12 -20.15 -10.66
CA ASN A 353 -9.51 -20.03 -10.23
C ASN A 353 -9.89 -21.00 -9.11
N MET A 354 -9.09 -22.06 -8.93
CA MET A 354 -9.32 -23.09 -7.93
C MET A 354 -7.99 -23.64 -7.46
N GLY A 355 -7.70 -23.46 -6.18
CA GLY A 355 -6.51 -23.94 -5.50
C GLY A 355 -6.72 -24.09 -4.01
N HIS A 356 -5.62 -24.35 -3.32
CA HIS A 356 -5.58 -24.55 -1.88
C HIS A 356 -4.29 -23.98 -1.31
N TYR A 357 -4.42 -23.21 -0.24
CA TYR A 357 -3.29 -22.60 0.45
C TYR A 357 -2.93 -23.38 1.70
N THR A 358 -1.63 -23.52 1.95
CA THR A 358 -1.07 -24.14 3.15
C THR A 358 0.13 -23.34 3.62
N ALA A 359 0.56 -23.52 4.86
CA ALA A 359 1.75 -22.86 5.37
C ALA A 359 2.79 -23.87 5.87
N CYS A 360 4.07 -23.59 5.68
CA CYS A 360 5.15 -24.23 6.43
C CYS A 360 5.77 -23.18 7.33
N CYS A 361 5.82 -23.39 8.64
CA CYS A 361 6.43 -22.43 9.57
C CYS A 361 7.46 -23.12 10.47
N SER A 362 8.49 -22.38 10.86
CA SER A 362 9.55 -22.83 11.77
C SER A 362 9.33 -22.28 13.17
N ASP A 363 9.41 -23.17 14.15
CA ASP A 363 9.52 -22.87 15.57
C ASP A 363 10.86 -23.40 16.14
N GLU A 364 11.00 -23.40 17.46
CA GLU A 364 12.22 -23.87 18.15
C GLU A 364 12.41 -25.39 18.08
N ASN A 365 11.33 -26.11 17.76
CA ASN A 365 11.25 -27.55 17.66
C ASN A 365 11.26 -28.03 16.20
N GLY A 366 11.56 -27.16 15.23
CA GLY A 366 11.68 -27.46 13.81
C GLY A 366 10.56 -26.89 12.94
N TRP A 367 10.33 -27.51 11.78
CA TRP A 367 9.32 -27.07 10.82
C TRP A 367 8.01 -27.86 10.97
N CYS A 368 6.90 -27.15 10.84
CA CYS A 368 5.56 -27.73 10.78
C CYS A 368 4.83 -27.28 9.52
N PHE A 369 4.07 -28.21 8.94
CA PHE A 369 3.14 -28.00 7.84
C PHE A 369 1.73 -27.80 8.41
N TYR A 370 1.12 -26.67 8.08
CA TYR A 370 -0.19 -26.23 8.53
C TYR A 370 -1.15 -26.26 7.35
N ASN A 371 -2.10 -27.18 7.43
CA ASN A 371 -3.17 -27.33 6.45
C ASN A 371 -4.52 -27.19 7.17
N ASP A 372 -5.00 -25.95 7.22
CA ASP A 372 -6.16 -25.57 8.01
C ASP A 372 -6.04 -26.10 9.44
N SER A 373 -6.87 -27.07 9.81
CA SER A 373 -6.97 -27.61 11.16
C SER A 373 -5.91 -28.67 11.47
N SER A 374 -5.22 -29.17 10.45
CA SER A 374 -4.18 -30.18 10.59
C SER A 374 -2.80 -29.54 10.66
N VAL A 375 -2.01 -29.96 11.66
CA VAL A 375 -0.60 -29.56 11.82
C VAL A 375 0.24 -30.83 11.86
N THR A 376 1.24 -30.91 11.00
CA THR A 376 2.15 -32.07 10.94
C THR A 376 3.60 -31.61 10.89
N PRO A 377 4.54 -32.23 11.62
CA PRO A 377 5.96 -31.96 11.47
C PRO A 377 6.42 -32.21 10.02
N VAL A 378 7.34 -31.39 9.53
CA VAL A 378 7.92 -31.51 8.18
C VAL A 378 9.42 -31.31 8.24
N SER A 379 10.17 -32.03 7.41
CA SER A 379 11.63 -31.88 7.33
C SER A 379 12.02 -30.78 6.34
N GLU A 380 13.21 -30.18 6.53
CA GLU A 380 13.71 -29.11 5.66
C GLU A 380 13.77 -29.50 4.17
N ASN A 381 14.07 -30.76 3.89
CA ASN A 381 14.14 -31.32 2.53
C ASN A 381 12.79 -31.29 1.79
N GLN A 382 11.68 -31.17 2.52
CA GLN A 382 10.32 -31.15 1.96
C GLN A 382 9.78 -29.73 1.75
N LEU A 383 10.54 -28.69 2.15
CA LEU A 383 10.11 -27.29 2.03
C LEU A 383 10.24 -26.76 0.60
N GLN A 384 11.24 -27.24 -0.14
CA GLN A 384 11.49 -26.82 -1.51
C GLN A 384 10.46 -27.43 -2.46
N THR A 385 9.51 -26.61 -2.91
CA THR A 385 8.46 -27.05 -3.85
C THR A 385 8.16 -25.96 -4.87
N ASN A 386 7.55 -26.34 -6.00
CA ASN A 386 7.02 -25.37 -6.96
C ASN A 386 5.72 -24.70 -6.48
N GLN A 387 5.22 -25.03 -5.29
CA GLN A 387 4.02 -24.44 -4.69
C GLN A 387 4.32 -23.22 -3.83
N ALA A 388 5.58 -23.01 -3.43
CA ALA A 388 5.99 -21.85 -2.66
C ALA A 388 5.56 -20.56 -3.36
N TYR A 389 4.77 -19.73 -2.68
CA TYR A 389 4.12 -18.56 -3.26
C TYR A 389 4.55 -17.25 -2.58
N VAL A 390 4.49 -17.22 -1.25
CA VAL A 390 5.00 -16.10 -0.45
C VAL A 390 5.98 -16.63 0.59
N LEU A 391 7.19 -16.07 0.62
CA LEU A 391 8.28 -16.44 1.51
C LEU A 391 8.48 -15.37 2.56
N PHE A 392 8.59 -15.77 3.82
CA PHE A 392 8.82 -14.88 4.95
C PHE A 392 10.21 -15.13 5.53
N TYR A 393 11.04 -14.10 5.47
CA TYR A 393 12.42 -14.10 5.91
C TYR A 393 12.60 -13.11 7.05
N ARG A 394 13.32 -13.51 8.09
CA ARG A 394 13.71 -12.63 9.20
C ARG A 394 15.18 -12.26 9.05
N ARG A 395 15.53 -11.02 9.38
CA ARG A 395 16.91 -10.57 9.34
C ARG A 395 17.74 -11.33 10.39
N SER A 396 18.86 -11.90 9.97
CA SER A 396 19.80 -12.55 10.88
C SER A 396 20.55 -11.47 11.67
N ASN A 397 20.67 -11.64 12.99
CA ASN A 397 21.39 -10.68 13.84
C ASN A 397 22.91 -10.80 13.60
N SER A 398 23.43 -10.14 12.56
CA SER A 398 24.86 -9.86 12.42
C SER A 398 25.17 -8.54 13.12
N THR A 399 26.04 -8.57 14.13
CA THR A 399 26.55 -7.43 14.90
C THR A 399 26.99 -6.28 13.99
N ALA A 400 26.18 -5.22 13.87
CA ALA A 400 26.51 -4.01 13.13
C ALA A 400 26.98 -2.90 14.09
N THR A 401 28.28 -2.61 14.04
CA THR A 401 29.00 -1.56 14.76
C THR A 401 28.37 -0.19 14.52
N SER A 402 27.96 0.49 15.58
CA SER A 402 27.25 1.76 15.54
C SER A 402 28.22 2.93 15.33
N VAL A 403 28.11 3.66 14.20
CA VAL A 403 28.76 4.97 14.05
C VAL A 403 27.71 6.06 14.27
N ARG A 404 27.69 6.63 15.47
CA ARG A 404 26.91 7.84 15.81
C ARG A 404 27.67 9.09 15.32
N LYS A 405 27.02 10.00 14.59
CA LYS A 405 27.52 11.38 14.38
C LYS A 405 26.47 12.42 14.77
N ARG A 406 26.95 13.44 15.47
CA ARG A 406 26.24 14.49 16.22
C ARG A 406 25.47 15.48 15.33
N ARG A 407 24.34 15.97 15.84
CA ARG A 407 23.52 17.09 15.32
C ARG A 407 24.12 18.45 15.67
N LYS A 408 23.87 19.48 14.84
CA LYS A 408 23.86 20.91 15.23
C LYS A 408 22.72 21.65 14.50
N ALA A 409 22.28 22.73 15.14
CA ALA A 409 20.92 23.30 15.12
C ALA A 409 20.61 24.31 14.00
N ASP A 410 19.30 24.52 13.81
CA ASP A 410 18.62 25.37 12.83
C ASP A 410 18.48 26.86 13.25
N THR A 411 18.22 27.73 12.27
CA THR A 411 17.76 29.12 12.43
C THR A 411 16.67 29.44 11.38
N GLU A 412 15.64 30.20 11.77
CA GLU A 412 14.33 30.40 11.11
C GLU A 412 14.20 31.61 10.14
N THR A 413 13.06 31.63 9.41
CA THR A 413 12.25 32.73 8.77
C THR A 413 12.19 32.79 7.21
N PRO A 414 11.16 33.41 6.55
CA PRO A 414 9.70 33.21 6.67
C PRO A 414 8.90 33.11 5.31
N SER A 415 7.71 32.48 5.39
CA SER A 415 6.41 32.61 4.67
C SER A 415 6.27 32.98 3.16
N GLY A 416 5.59 32.11 2.38
CA GLY A 416 5.01 32.39 1.05
C GLY A 416 3.85 31.44 0.67
N MET A 417 2.79 31.97 0.03
CA MET A 417 1.43 31.37 -0.14
C MET A 417 1.35 30.02 -0.91
N ALA A 418 0.48 29.11 -0.44
CA ALA A 418 0.27 27.76 -0.97
C ALA A 418 -0.70 27.67 -2.17
N ALA A 419 -0.31 26.97 -3.25
CA ALA A 419 -1.18 26.65 -4.38
C ALA A 419 -2.22 25.54 -4.07
N ILE A 420 -3.25 25.40 -4.91
CA ILE A 420 -4.42 24.54 -4.67
C ILE A 420 -4.16 23.16 -5.30
N ARG A 421 -4.52 22.05 -4.63
CA ARG A 421 -4.43 20.69 -5.20
C ARG A 421 -5.81 20.04 -5.30
N LYS A 422 -6.06 19.30 -6.37
CA LYS A 422 -7.33 18.61 -6.64
C LYS A 422 -7.12 17.20 -7.17
N LYS A 423 -7.89 16.23 -6.66
CA LYS A 423 -7.90 14.85 -7.16
C LYS A 423 -8.99 14.68 -8.23
N LEU A 424 -8.61 14.18 -9.39
CA LEU A 424 -9.48 13.88 -10.52
C LEU A 424 -9.38 12.38 -10.83
N VAL A 425 -10.51 11.69 -10.86
CA VAL A 425 -10.58 10.27 -11.26
C VAL A 425 -11.31 10.18 -12.60
N ILE A 426 -10.78 9.41 -13.53
CA ILE A 426 -11.41 9.14 -14.84
C ILE A 426 -12.02 7.74 -14.85
N VAL A 427 -13.23 7.57 -15.37
CA VAL A 427 -13.96 6.31 -15.47
C VAL A 427 -14.67 6.19 -16.82
N GLY A 428 -15.12 4.99 -17.19
CA GLY A 428 -15.71 4.72 -18.50
C GLY A 428 -15.21 3.40 -19.09
N ASP A 429 -15.83 2.95 -20.19
CA ASP A 429 -15.58 1.64 -20.79
C ASP A 429 -14.13 1.36 -21.19
N GLY A 430 -13.80 0.07 -21.33
CA GLY A 430 -12.56 -0.37 -21.94
C GLY A 430 -12.34 0.29 -23.30
N ALA A 431 -11.11 0.70 -23.59
CA ALA A 431 -10.73 1.33 -24.87
C ALA A 431 -11.49 2.62 -25.26
N CYS A 432 -12.23 3.26 -24.34
CA CYS A 432 -12.92 4.53 -24.62
C CYS A 432 -11.99 5.77 -24.60
N GLY A 433 -10.67 5.58 -24.45
CA GLY A 433 -9.67 6.67 -24.60
C GLY A 433 -9.27 7.40 -23.32
N LYS A 434 -9.63 6.90 -22.13
CA LYS A 434 -9.29 7.51 -20.81
C LYS A 434 -7.78 7.76 -20.62
N THR A 435 -6.99 6.70 -20.77
CA THR A 435 -5.54 6.74 -20.64
C THR A 435 -4.91 7.69 -21.64
N CYS A 436 -5.34 7.63 -22.90
CA CYS A 436 -4.86 8.55 -23.93
C CYS A 436 -5.17 10.02 -23.59
N LEU A 437 -6.37 10.30 -23.05
CA LEU A 437 -6.75 11.65 -22.62
C LEU A 437 -5.85 12.16 -21.49
N LEU A 438 -5.61 11.35 -20.45
CA LEU A 438 -4.73 11.73 -19.33
C LEU A 438 -3.27 11.90 -19.77
N ILE A 439 -2.76 11.00 -20.62
CA ILE A 439 -1.38 11.07 -21.13
C ILE A 439 -1.20 12.31 -22.01
N VAL A 440 -2.14 12.63 -22.90
CA VAL A 440 -2.03 13.82 -23.76
C VAL A 440 -2.11 15.09 -22.93
N PHE A 441 -2.98 15.16 -21.92
CA PHE A 441 -3.02 16.32 -21.04
C PHE A 441 -1.75 16.50 -20.20
N SER A 442 -1.22 15.41 -19.63
CA SER A 442 -0.06 15.49 -18.72
C SER A 442 1.30 15.54 -19.43
N LYS A 443 1.41 14.94 -20.63
CA LYS A 443 2.68 14.77 -21.35
C LYS A 443 2.68 15.36 -22.76
N ASP A 444 1.59 15.99 -23.19
CA ASP A 444 1.40 16.62 -24.50
C ASP A 444 1.71 15.69 -25.71
N GLN A 445 1.52 14.37 -25.54
CA GLN A 445 1.79 13.37 -26.59
C GLN A 445 0.78 12.23 -26.58
N PHE A 446 0.30 11.83 -27.76
CA PHE A 446 -0.60 10.69 -27.93
C PHE A 446 0.20 9.36 -27.97
N PRO A 447 -0.21 8.31 -27.22
CA PRO A 447 0.47 7.02 -27.22
C PRO A 447 0.17 6.21 -28.51
N GLU A 448 1.20 5.65 -29.14
CA GLU A 448 1.06 4.84 -30.37
C GLU A 448 0.84 3.34 -30.09
N VAL A 449 1.24 2.86 -28.91
CA VAL A 449 1.00 1.47 -28.46
C VAL A 449 -0.01 1.42 -27.33
N TYR A 450 -1.01 0.55 -27.51
CA TYR A 450 -2.05 0.31 -26.54
C TYR A 450 -1.59 -0.70 -25.49
N VAL A 451 -1.30 -0.18 -24.28
CA VAL A 451 -1.15 -0.98 -23.06
C VAL A 451 -2.42 -0.80 -22.22
N PRO A 452 -3.14 -1.88 -21.86
CA PRO A 452 -4.30 -1.78 -20.98
C PRO A 452 -3.90 -1.27 -19.59
N THR A 453 -4.50 -0.17 -19.13
CA THR A 453 -4.27 0.36 -17.78
C THR A 453 -4.98 -0.47 -16.73
N VAL A 454 -4.28 -0.75 -15.62
CA VAL A 454 -4.84 -1.30 -14.38
C VAL A 454 -5.16 -0.14 -13.42
N PHE A 455 -4.12 0.52 -12.88
CA PHE A 455 -4.18 1.79 -12.15
C PHE A 455 -2.88 2.56 -12.33
N GLU A 456 -2.99 3.84 -12.70
CA GLU A 456 -1.83 4.73 -12.82
C GLU A 456 -2.16 6.11 -12.29
N ASN A 457 -1.16 6.74 -11.66
CA ASN A 457 -1.29 8.07 -11.08
C ASN A 457 -0.38 9.05 -11.82
N TYR A 458 -0.97 10.13 -12.31
CA TYR A 458 -0.26 11.23 -12.96
C TYR A 458 -0.44 12.51 -12.16
N VAL A 459 0.50 13.43 -12.29
CA VAL A 459 0.39 14.79 -11.73
C VAL A 459 0.57 15.77 -12.87
N ALA A 460 -0.31 16.76 -12.96
CA ALA A 460 -0.25 17.82 -13.95
C ALA A 460 -0.68 19.15 -13.32
N ASP A 461 0.03 20.23 -13.64
CA ASP A 461 -0.32 21.58 -13.21
C ASP A 461 -1.20 22.26 -14.26
N ILE A 462 -2.25 22.96 -13.81
CA ILE A 462 -3.13 23.75 -14.67
C ILE A 462 -3.50 25.08 -14.00
N GLU A 463 -3.51 26.15 -14.77
CA GLU A 463 -4.01 27.44 -14.32
C GLU A 463 -5.46 27.63 -14.76
N VAL A 464 -6.37 27.83 -13.80
CA VAL A 464 -7.80 28.07 -14.08
C VAL A 464 -8.30 29.25 -13.25
N ASP A 465 -8.91 30.23 -13.93
CA ASP A 465 -9.47 31.44 -13.32
C ASP A 465 -8.45 32.18 -12.41
N GLY A 466 -7.19 32.27 -12.86
CA GLY A 466 -6.07 32.92 -12.15
C GLY A 466 -5.55 32.15 -10.93
N LYS A 467 -5.91 30.86 -10.80
CA LYS A 467 -5.45 29.98 -9.72
C LYS A 467 -4.63 28.83 -10.29
N GLN A 468 -3.42 28.68 -9.77
CA GLN A 468 -2.57 27.51 -10.05
C GLN A 468 -3.11 26.31 -9.26
N VAL A 469 -3.52 25.27 -10.00
CA VAL A 469 -4.06 24.03 -9.46
C VAL A 469 -3.22 22.84 -9.90
N GLU A 470 -2.73 22.08 -8.93
CA GLU A 470 -2.09 20.78 -9.18
C GLU A 470 -3.18 19.70 -9.22
N LEU A 471 -3.35 19.04 -10.37
CA LEU A 471 -4.26 17.92 -10.56
C LEU A 471 -3.53 16.59 -10.34
N ALA A 472 -3.99 15.82 -9.34
CA ALA A 472 -3.65 14.42 -9.22
C ALA A 472 -4.65 13.60 -10.04
N LEU A 473 -4.21 13.07 -11.17
CA LEU A 473 -5.03 12.35 -12.14
C LEU A 473 -4.91 10.84 -11.88
N TRP A 474 -6.05 10.21 -11.61
CA TRP A 474 -6.15 8.78 -11.33
C TRP A 474 -6.74 8.09 -12.54
N ASP A 475 -5.92 7.37 -13.30
CA ASP A 475 -6.34 6.55 -14.43
C ASP A 475 -6.93 5.23 -13.93
N THR A 476 -8.07 4.83 -14.51
CA THR A 476 -8.74 3.58 -14.11
C THR A 476 -9.00 2.67 -15.30
N ALA A 477 -8.88 1.38 -15.06
CA ALA A 477 -9.28 0.35 -16.02
C ALA A 477 -10.79 0.42 -16.32
N GLY A 478 -11.15 0.34 -17.60
CA GLY A 478 -12.56 0.32 -18.04
C GLY A 478 -13.16 -1.08 -18.23
N GLN A 479 -12.38 -2.14 -18.05
CA GLN A 479 -12.82 -3.52 -18.24
C GLN A 479 -13.48 -4.05 -16.97
N GLU A 480 -14.42 -4.97 -17.12
CA GLU A 480 -15.18 -5.57 -16.02
C GLU A 480 -14.30 -6.32 -15.02
N ASP A 481 -13.20 -6.91 -15.50
CA ASP A 481 -12.21 -7.61 -14.66
C ASP A 481 -11.63 -6.72 -13.54
N TYR A 482 -11.72 -5.40 -13.67
CA TYR A 482 -11.22 -4.42 -12.71
C TYR A 482 -12.33 -3.64 -11.99
N ASP A 483 -13.60 -4.01 -12.16
CA ASP A 483 -14.73 -3.39 -11.44
C ASP A 483 -14.56 -3.47 -9.92
N ARG A 484 -13.79 -4.47 -9.46
CA ARG A 484 -13.42 -4.71 -8.08
C ARG A 484 -12.30 -3.80 -7.56
N LEU A 485 -11.34 -3.43 -8.41
CA LEU A 485 -10.19 -2.62 -8.05
C LEU A 485 -10.43 -1.11 -8.28
N ARG A 486 -11.29 -0.75 -9.24
CA ARG A 486 -11.63 0.64 -9.60
C ARG A 486 -12.10 1.49 -8.42
N PRO A 487 -12.90 0.95 -7.48
CA PRO A 487 -13.32 1.71 -6.32
C PRO A 487 -12.20 2.21 -5.41
N LEU A 488 -11.00 1.62 -5.47
CA LEU A 488 -9.83 2.08 -4.72
C LEU A 488 -9.36 3.48 -5.16
N SER A 489 -9.72 3.91 -6.37
CA SER A 489 -9.39 5.24 -6.88
C SER A 489 -10.33 6.34 -6.38
N TYR A 490 -11.53 6.02 -5.87
CA TYR A 490 -12.56 7.02 -5.52
C TYR A 490 -12.37 7.80 -4.20
N PRO A 491 -11.72 7.29 -3.13
CA PRO A 491 -11.58 8.05 -1.88
C PRO A 491 -10.93 9.42 -2.08
N ASP A 492 -11.50 10.44 -1.43
CA ASP A 492 -11.07 11.85 -1.48
C ASP A 492 -11.03 12.47 -2.89
N THR A 493 -11.88 12.01 -3.82
CA THR A 493 -11.98 12.58 -5.17
C THR A 493 -12.70 13.93 -5.18
N ASP A 494 -12.12 14.92 -5.86
CA ASP A 494 -12.70 16.27 -5.99
C ASP A 494 -13.56 16.45 -7.25
N VAL A 495 -13.31 15.67 -8.31
CA VAL A 495 -14.08 15.68 -9.57
C VAL A 495 -13.92 14.36 -10.33
N ILE A 496 -14.99 13.92 -11.01
CA ILE A 496 -15.00 12.73 -11.87
C ILE A 496 -15.05 13.15 -13.34
N LEU A 497 -14.18 12.56 -14.16
CA LEU A 497 -14.36 12.52 -15.61
C LEU A 497 -15.01 11.17 -15.96
N MET A 498 -16.22 11.22 -16.50
CA MET A 498 -16.95 10.04 -16.94
C MET A 498 -16.92 9.99 -18.46
N CYS A 499 -16.28 8.99 -19.03
CA CYS A 499 -15.89 8.97 -20.44
C CYS A 499 -16.63 7.91 -21.25
N PHE A 500 -17.07 8.29 -22.45
CA PHE A 500 -17.47 7.39 -23.52
C PHE A 500 -16.67 7.71 -24.79
N SER A 501 -16.79 6.88 -25.82
CA SER A 501 -16.10 7.06 -27.10
C SER A 501 -17.08 7.31 -28.24
N VAL A 502 -16.80 8.30 -29.09
CA VAL A 502 -17.68 8.68 -30.21
C VAL A 502 -17.83 7.57 -31.26
N ASP A 503 -16.82 6.72 -31.40
CA ASP A 503 -16.81 5.53 -32.28
C ASP A 503 -17.48 4.29 -31.64
N SER A 504 -18.05 4.40 -30.44
CA SER A 504 -18.71 3.30 -29.73
C SER A 504 -20.00 3.77 -29.06
N PRO A 505 -21.16 3.69 -29.76
CA PRO A 505 -22.46 4.05 -29.20
C PRO A 505 -22.81 3.30 -27.91
N ASP A 506 -22.48 2.02 -27.83
CA ASP A 506 -22.67 1.19 -26.62
C ASP A 506 -21.98 1.82 -25.39
N SER A 507 -20.82 2.45 -25.57
CA SER A 507 -20.11 3.11 -24.45
C SER A 507 -20.83 4.33 -23.89
N LEU A 508 -21.72 4.98 -24.68
CA LEU A 508 -22.63 6.02 -24.21
C LEU A 508 -23.83 5.39 -23.46
N GLU A 509 -24.37 4.28 -23.96
CA GLU A 509 -25.50 3.58 -23.34
C GLU A 509 -25.13 3.00 -21.96
N ASN A 510 -23.89 2.56 -21.79
CA ASN A 510 -23.35 2.07 -20.52
C ASN A 510 -23.22 3.15 -19.43
N ILE A 511 -23.24 4.44 -19.79
CA ILE A 511 -23.11 5.56 -18.84
C ILE A 511 -24.20 5.53 -17.75
N PRO A 512 -25.51 5.53 -18.06
CA PRO A 512 -26.56 5.48 -17.06
C PRO A 512 -26.71 4.10 -16.41
N GLU A 513 -26.35 3.01 -17.09
CA GLU A 513 -26.59 1.64 -16.62
C GLU A 513 -25.50 1.12 -15.69
N LYS A 514 -24.24 1.49 -15.96
CA LYS A 514 -23.06 1.03 -15.21
C LYS A 514 -22.37 2.16 -14.46
N TRP A 515 -21.89 3.16 -15.18
CA TRP A 515 -20.96 4.15 -14.64
C TRP A 515 -21.61 5.13 -13.66
N THR A 516 -22.85 5.53 -13.95
CA THR A 516 -23.60 6.46 -13.10
C THR A 516 -23.95 5.83 -11.74
N PRO A 517 -24.50 4.60 -11.68
CA PRO A 517 -24.70 3.91 -10.40
C PRO A 517 -23.41 3.73 -9.59
N GLU A 518 -22.32 3.31 -10.23
CA GLU A 518 -21.03 3.10 -9.57
C GLU A 518 -20.49 4.41 -8.97
N VAL A 519 -20.40 5.47 -9.78
CA VAL A 519 -19.88 6.77 -9.32
C VAL A 519 -20.78 7.37 -8.25
N LYS A 520 -22.12 7.29 -8.38
CA LYS A 520 -23.02 7.83 -7.35
C LYS A 520 -22.95 7.04 -6.04
N HIS A 521 -22.62 5.74 -6.09
CA HIS A 521 -22.43 4.93 -4.89
C HIS A 521 -21.18 5.37 -4.11
N PHE A 522 -20.02 5.51 -4.79
CA PHE A 522 -18.76 5.82 -4.12
C PHE A 522 -18.48 7.33 -3.94
N CYS A 523 -19.05 8.16 -4.82
CA CYS A 523 -18.80 9.60 -4.92
C CYS A 523 -20.10 10.43 -4.99
N PRO A 524 -21.05 10.30 -4.03
CA PRO A 524 -22.41 10.84 -4.17
C PRO A 524 -22.50 12.37 -4.32
N ASN A 525 -21.50 13.12 -3.86
CA ASN A 525 -21.47 14.59 -3.88
C ASN A 525 -20.33 15.17 -4.74
N VAL A 526 -19.67 14.33 -5.52
CA VAL A 526 -18.53 14.75 -6.35
C VAL A 526 -19.06 15.20 -7.72
N PRO A 527 -18.65 16.38 -8.24
CA PRO A 527 -19.09 16.82 -9.55
C PRO A 527 -18.61 15.86 -10.65
N ILE A 528 -19.47 15.61 -11.64
CA ILE A 528 -19.22 14.73 -12.77
C ILE A 528 -19.14 15.58 -14.04
N ILE A 529 -18.07 15.44 -14.81
CA ILE A 529 -17.99 15.96 -16.18
C ILE A 529 -18.14 14.77 -17.13
N LEU A 530 -19.15 14.79 -18.00
CA LEU A 530 -19.28 13.79 -19.05
C LEU A 530 -18.35 14.16 -20.21
N VAL A 531 -17.57 13.20 -20.70
CA VAL A 531 -16.56 13.42 -21.74
C VAL A 531 -16.75 12.47 -22.92
N GLY A 532 -16.91 13.03 -24.11
CA GLY A 532 -16.92 12.27 -25.37
C GLY A 532 -15.54 12.24 -26.00
N ASN A 533 -14.85 11.10 -25.93
CA ASN A 533 -13.52 10.91 -26.49
C ASN A 533 -13.55 10.52 -27.97
N LYS A 534 -12.39 10.64 -28.63
CA LYS A 534 -12.17 10.28 -30.05
C LYS A 534 -13.10 11.01 -31.01
N LYS A 535 -13.38 12.29 -30.73
CA LYS A 535 -14.23 13.16 -31.57
C LYS A 535 -13.79 13.19 -33.05
N ASP A 536 -12.49 13.00 -33.31
CA ASP A 536 -11.92 12.92 -34.66
C ASP A 536 -12.51 11.78 -35.52
N LEU A 537 -13.01 10.72 -34.89
CA LEU A 537 -13.56 9.56 -35.60
C LEU A 537 -15.02 9.75 -36.07
N ARG A 538 -15.70 10.84 -35.68
CA ARG A 538 -17.11 11.09 -36.07
C ARG A 538 -17.30 11.19 -37.58
N ASN A 539 -16.31 11.74 -38.27
CA ASN A 539 -16.32 11.95 -39.71
C ASN A 539 -15.38 10.99 -40.45
N ASP A 540 -14.77 10.04 -39.76
CA ASP A 540 -13.88 9.05 -40.35
C ASP A 540 -14.68 8.01 -41.15
N GLU A 541 -14.33 7.85 -42.43
CA GLU A 541 -15.06 6.96 -43.35
C GLU A 541 -14.94 5.48 -42.98
N HIS A 542 -13.81 5.08 -42.37
CA HIS A 542 -13.64 3.70 -41.92
C HIS A 542 -14.54 3.41 -40.72
N THR A 543 -14.53 4.28 -39.72
CA THR A 543 -15.38 4.19 -38.52
C THR A 543 -16.87 4.12 -38.88
N ARG A 544 -17.33 4.99 -39.80
CA ARG A 544 -18.73 4.98 -40.27
C ARG A 544 -19.10 3.67 -40.98
N ARG A 545 -18.19 3.11 -41.78
CA ARG A 545 -18.42 1.84 -42.46
C ARG A 545 -18.51 0.66 -41.49
N GLU A 546 -17.63 0.60 -40.48
CA GLU A 546 -17.66 -0.47 -39.49
C GLU A 546 -18.92 -0.41 -38.62
N LEU A 547 -19.33 0.77 -38.14
CA LEU A 547 -20.57 0.93 -37.36
C LEU A 547 -21.82 0.61 -38.19
N ALA A 548 -21.84 0.98 -39.48
CA ALA A 548 -22.97 0.66 -40.36
C ALA A 548 -23.18 -0.85 -40.54
N LYS A 549 -22.13 -1.69 -40.45
CA LYS A 549 -22.27 -3.16 -40.45
C LYS A 549 -23.10 -3.66 -39.27
N MET A 550 -23.05 -2.95 -38.15
CA MET A 550 -23.81 -3.23 -36.93
C MET A 550 -25.10 -2.39 -36.83
N LYS A 551 -25.49 -1.70 -37.91
CA LYS A 551 -26.64 -0.76 -37.95
C LYS A 551 -26.54 0.38 -36.93
N GLN A 552 -25.32 0.80 -36.61
CA GLN A 552 -25.03 1.91 -35.73
C GLN A 552 -24.39 3.08 -36.50
N GLU A 553 -24.39 4.27 -35.89
CA GLU A 553 -23.69 5.47 -36.37
C GLU A 553 -22.85 6.08 -35.24
N PRO A 554 -21.78 6.85 -35.55
CA PRO A 554 -21.00 7.52 -34.51
C PRO A 554 -21.86 8.48 -33.67
N VAL A 555 -21.57 8.57 -32.37
CA VAL A 555 -22.35 9.37 -31.42
C VAL A 555 -22.35 10.87 -31.82
N LYS A 556 -23.56 11.44 -31.92
CA LYS A 556 -23.79 12.85 -32.20
C LYS A 556 -23.59 13.69 -30.94
N SER A 557 -23.17 14.94 -31.14
CA SER A 557 -22.94 15.86 -30.01
C SER A 557 -24.19 16.19 -29.21
N GLU A 558 -25.37 16.11 -29.84
CA GLU A 558 -26.66 16.28 -29.16
C GLU A 558 -26.95 15.11 -28.20
N GLU A 559 -26.68 13.87 -28.61
CA GLU A 559 -26.90 12.67 -27.79
C GLU A 559 -26.03 12.68 -26.53
N GLY A 560 -24.76 13.10 -26.65
CA GLY A 560 -23.89 13.27 -25.48
C GLY A 560 -24.36 14.37 -24.53
N ARG A 561 -24.93 15.46 -25.07
CA ARG A 561 -25.51 16.54 -24.26
C ARG A 561 -26.77 16.10 -23.54
N ASP A 562 -27.65 15.36 -24.22
CA ASP A 562 -28.86 14.79 -23.63
C ASP A 562 -28.51 13.78 -22.54
N MET A 563 -27.46 12.97 -22.74
CA MET A 563 -26.96 12.04 -21.72
C MET A 563 -26.43 12.78 -20.48
N ALA A 564 -25.67 13.86 -20.66
CA ALA A 564 -25.18 14.68 -19.55
C ALA A 564 -26.34 15.23 -18.70
N ASN A 565 -27.40 15.72 -19.36
CA ASN A 565 -28.62 16.17 -18.69
C ASN A 565 -29.31 15.02 -17.94
N ARG A 566 -29.43 13.85 -18.57
CA ARG A 566 -30.07 12.65 -18.00
C ARG A 566 -29.40 12.17 -16.71
N ILE A 567 -28.07 12.17 -16.65
CA ILE A 567 -27.33 11.68 -15.46
C ILE A 567 -27.13 12.75 -14.37
N GLY A 568 -27.38 14.02 -14.72
CA GLY A 568 -27.12 15.18 -13.85
C GLY A 568 -25.64 15.56 -13.79
N ALA A 569 -24.90 15.40 -14.90
CA ALA A 569 -23.52 15.85 -14.98
C ALA A 569 -23.44 17.38 -14.93
N ASN A 570 -22.35 17.91 -14.35
CA ASN A 570 -22.13 19.35 -14.25
C ASN A 570 -21.95 19.97 -15.63
N ASN A 571 -21.11 19.36 -16.47
CA ASN A 571 -20.83 19.81 -17.83
C ASN A 571 -20.66 18.59 -18.76
N TYR A 572 -20.73 18.86 -20.08
CA TYR A 572 -20.38 17.94 -21.16
C TYR A 572 -19.30 18.58 -22.05
N GLN A 573 -18.25 17.82 -22.37
CA GLN A 573 -17.20 18.26 -23.30
C GLN A 573 -16.72 17.11 -24.19
N GLU A 574 -16.51 17.38 -25.47
CA GLU A 574 -15.90 16.42 -26.39
C GLU A 574 -14.44 16.75 -26.64
N CYS A 575 -13.63 15.73 -26.85
CA CYS A 575 -12.23 15.91 -27.18
C CYS A 575 -11.70 14.80 -28.10
N SER A 576 -10.56 15.09 -28.72
CA SER A 576 -9.71 14.09 -29.36
C SER A 576 -8.31 14.19 -28.77
N ALA A 577 -7.92 13.16 -28.03
CA ALA A 577 -6.54 13.02 -27.58
C ALA A 577 -5.56 12.97 -28.77
N LYS A 578 -5.98 12.41 -29.92
CA LYS A 578 -5.14 12.27 -31.11
C LYS A 578 -4.83 13.62 -31.77
N THR A 579 -5.83 14.50 -31.90
CA THR A 579 -5.64 15.84 -32.50
C THR A 579 -5.37 16.93 -31.48
N LYS A 580 -5.43 16.59 -30.18
CA LYS A 580 -5.40 17.50 -29.01
C LYS A 580 -6.61 18.45 -28.92
N ASP A 581 -7.57 18.37 -29.84
CA ASP A 581 -8.78 19.19 -29.83
C ASP A 581 -9.63 18.93 -28.58
N GLY A 582 -10.00 19.98 -27.85
CA GLY A 582 -10.88 19.90 -26.68
C GLY A 582 -10.25 19.31 -25.41
N VAL A 583 -8.99 18.87 -25.43
CA VAL A 583 -8.34 18.20 -24.29
C VAL A 583 -8.20 19.16 -23.12
N ARG A 584 -7.65 20.36 -23.34
CA ARG A 584 -7.41 21.35 -22.28
C ARG A 584 -8.73 21.79 -21.64
N GLU A 585 -9.75 22.02 -22.46
CA GLU A 585 -11.09 22.44 -22.05
C GLU A 585 -11.75 21.45 -21.09
N VAL A 586 -11.55 20.13 -21.30
CA VAL A 586 -12.04 19.09 -20.37
C VAL A 586 -11.47 19.31 -18.97
N PHE A 587 -10.15 19.49 -18.85
CA PHE A 587 -9.48 19.64 -17.55
C PHE A 587 -9.73 21.01 -16.92
N GLU A 588 -9.87 22.08 -17.71
CA GLU A 588 -10.29 23.39 -17.20
C GLU A 588 -11.70 23.34 -16.60
N MET A 589 -12.65 22.68 -17.28
CA MET A 589 -14.01 22.49 -16.77
C MET A 589 -14.04 21.64 -15.50
N ALA A 590 -13.32 20.51 -15.49
CA ALA A 590 -13.25 19.64 -14.33
C ALA A 590 -12.63 20.36 -13.12
N THR A 591 -11.54 21.10 -13.34
CA THR A 591 -10.88 21.90 -12.30
C THR A 591 -11.80 22.98 -11.75
N ARG A 592 -12.52 23.68 -12.63
CA ARG A 592 -13.49 24.71 -12.22
C ARG A 592 -14.61 24.11 -11.37
N ALA A 593 -15.16 22.95 -11.77
CA ALA A 593 -16.17 22.24 -10.99
C ALA A 593 -15.64 21.80 -9.61
N ALA A 594 -14.42 21.27 -9.57
CA ALA A 594 -13.74 20.85 -8.34
C ALA A 594 -13.51 22.02 -7.37
N LEU A 595 -13.20 23.22 -7.88
CA LEU A 595 -13.02 24.44 -7.08
C LEU A 595 -14.34 24.99 -6.53
N GLN A 596 -15.44 24.84 -7.28
CA GLN A 596 -16.75 25.37 -6.92
C GLN A 596 -17.53 24.47 -5.95
N ALA A 597 -17.30 23.15 -5.97
CA ALA A 597 -17.99 22.17 -5.11
C ALA A 597 -17.86 22.50 -3.60
N LYS A 598 -16.73 23.07 -3.15
CA LYS A 598 -16.52 23.48 -1.74
C LYS A 598 -17.42 24.63 -1.28
N LYS A 599 -18.01 25.42 -2.19
CA LYS A 599 -18.91 26.54 -1.83
C LYS A 599 -20.36 26.09 -1.59
N ARG A 600 -20.75 24.89 -2.06
CA ARG A 600 -22.15 24.40 -1.93
C ARG A 600 -22.46 23.72 -0.60
N GLY A 601 -21.46 23.34 0.21
CA GLY A 601 -21.65 22.74 1.55
C GLY A 601 -21.92 23.73 2.70
N LYS A 602 -22.00 25.04 2.44
CA LYS A 602 -22.36 26.07 3.43
C LYS A 602 -23.62 26.84 3.01
N LYS A 603 -24.80 26.27 3.25
CA LYS A 603 -26.10 26.95 3.45
C LYS A 603 -26.93 26.01 4.33
N SER A 604 -27.61 26.39 5.41
CA SER A 604 -27.82 27.66 6.11
C SER A 604 -27.99 27.30 7.59
N GLY A 605 -27.52 28.15 8.51
CA GLY A 605 -27.78 27.98 9.94
C GLY A 605 -29.28 27.88 10.19
N CYS A 606 -29.68 26.88 10.97
CA CYS A 606 -31.00 26.85 11.58
C CYS A 606 -31.03 28.01 12.59
N LEU A 607 -31.80 29.06 12.32
CA LEU A 607 -32.22 29.98 13.38
C LEU A 607 -33.23 29.23 14.24
N LEU A 608 -32.83 28.93 15.47
CA LEU A 608 -33.79 28.67 16.55
C LEU A 608 -34.37 30.04 16.94
N LEU A 609 -35.65 30.24 16.61
CA LEU A 609 -36.53 31.19 17.29
C LEU A 609 -37.32 30.44 18.34
#